data_AF-I2PZZ9-F1
#
_entry.id   AF-I2PZZ9-F1
#
_cell.length_a   1.000
_cell.length_b   1.000
_cell.length_c   1.000
_cell.angle_alpha   90.00
_cell.angle_beta   90.00
_cell.angle_gamma   90.00
#
_symmetry.space_group_name_H-M   'P 1'
#
loop_
_entity.id
_entity.type
_entity.pdbx_description
1 polymer ?
#
loop_
_entity_poly.entity_id
_entity_poly.type
_entity_poly.pdbx_seq_one_letter_code
_entity_poly.pdbx_strand_id
1 'polypeptide(L)'
;MNARFRHVAAGLAVAVALSGPAPARAQTTPDLGETMESARGAGVPRPDIDRVLALGLRYGLSERDTATLLAATTRASVSGRAVEPVVDKVEEGLAKKVAVASIVTAVEKRTADYLFVQRLLAAFPDAGPELVERLANTLRMGLSQQDVAGCAAQTGRSAAEIVGAAEFFAAVRQAGVDAELAAVLTSRILQRENFPGSLLDLAQSIRDAKEKGYSDAAVLGTAARVVDGSLSIADARTALGLSADNDGAGSASGRGDGGAGSGQGAGRGAGAGAGRGGGPGGGAGGGPGGGGGGPGGGGSGGGAGGGGGGRGGRN
;
A
#
# COMPACT_ATOMS: atom_id res chain seq x y z
N MET A 1 -37.10 -9.49 39.00
CA MET A 1 -36.54 -10.86 38.92
C MET A 1 -35.04 -10.74 38.98
N ASN A 2 -34.49 -10.95 40.18
CA ASN A 2 -33.07 -10.84 40.50
C ASN A 2 -32.49 -12.24 40.69
N ALA A 3 -31.16 -12.31 40.54
CA ALA A 3 -30.25 -13.42 40.85
C ALA A 3 -30.02 -14.43 39.71
N ARG A 4 -28.79 -14.38 39.15
CA ARG A 4 -27.75 -15.42 39.32
C ARG A 4 -26.59 -15.17 38.34
N PHE A 5 -25.58 -14.42 38.78
CA PHE A 5 -24.22 -14.53 38.24
C PHE A 5 -23.27 -14.64 39.43
N ARG A 6 -22.92 -15.88 39.77
CA ARG A 6 -21.92 -16.24 40.77
C ARG A 6 -20.84 -17.09 40.11
N HIS A 7 -19.62 -16.56 40.16
CA HIS A 7 -18.34 -17.25 40.31
C HIS A 7 -17.98 -18.40 39.35
N VAL A 8 -17.06 -18.13 38.43
CA VAL A 8 -15.91 -19.01 38.17
C VAL A 8 -14.66 -18.14 38.15
N ALA A 9 -14.03 -18.00 39.30
CA ALA A 9 -12.65 -17.55 39.45
C ALA A 9 -11.83 -18.81 39.75
N ALA A 10 -10.98 -19.25 38.83
CA ALA A 10 -10.07 -20.36 39.07
C ALA A 10 -8.81 -20.26 38.21
N GLY A 11 -7.68 -19.98 38.87
CA GLY A 11 -6.39 -20.60 38.56
C GLY A 11 -5.53 -19.98 37.46
N LEU A 12 -5.02 -18.76 37.65
CA LEU A 12 -3.81 -18.31 36.94
C LEU A 12 -2.58 -18.79 37.72
N ALA A 13 -2.07 -19.96 37.36
CA ALA A 13 -0.80 -20.46 37.86
C ALA A 13 0.35 -19.64 37.21
N VAL A 14 1.05 -18.87 38.04
CA VAL A 14 2.26 -18.13 37.66
C VAL A 14 3.40 -19.12 37.50
N ALA A 15 3.76 -19.45 36.26
CA ALA A 15 4.99 -20.15 35.93
C ALA A 15 6.13 -19.12 35.76
N VAL A 16 6.85 -18.83 36.85
CA VAL A 16 8.14 -18.12 36.79
C VAL A 16 9.17 -19.07 36.20
N ALA A 17 9.30 -19.08 34.88
CA ALA A 17 10.39 -19.76 34.20
C ALA A 17 11.68 -18.93 34.36
N LEU A 18 12.68 -19.58 34.96
CA LEU A 18 14.05 -19.12 35.15
C LEU A 18 14.66 -18.64 33.83
N SER A 19 14.67 -17.32 33.63
CA SER A 19 15.36 -16.66 32.53
C SER A 19 16.85 -16.56 32.87
N GLY A 20 17.56 -17.67 32.76
CA GLY A 20 19.03 -17.64 32.78
C GLY A 20 19.54 -16.84 31.57
N PRO A 21 20.61 -16.03 31.71
CA PRO A 21 21.19 -15.32 30.57
C PRO A 21 21.65 -16.36 29.54
N ALA A 22 21.05 -16.31 28.36
CA ALA A 22 21.51 -17.13 27.24
C ALA A 22 23.00 -16.80 27.01
N PRO A 23 23.88 -17.82 26.89
CA PRO A 23 25.28 -17.56 26.60
C PRO A 23 25.34 -16.77 25.30
N ALA A 24 26.00 -15.61 25.33
CA ALA A 24 26.27 -14.81 24.15
C ALA A 24 27.05 -15.71 23.18
N ARG A 25 26.36 -16.28 22.18
CA ARG A 25 27.00 -16.99 21.09
C ARG A 25 27.96 -16.00 20.45
N ALA A 26 29.25 -16.27 20.58
CA ALA A 26 30.28 -15.57 19.82
C ALA A 26 29.88 -15.67 18.36
N GLN A 27 29.42 -14.57 17.78
CA GLN A 27 29.06 -14.51 16.38
C GLN A 27 30.36 -14.53 15.61
N THR A 28 30.76 -15.71 15.14
CA THR A 28 31.87 -15.87 14.22
C THR A 28 31.62 -14.94 13.04
N THR A 29 32.59 -14.07 12.78
CA THR A 29 32.50 -13.13 11.66
C THR A 29 32.39 -13.94 10.36
N PRO A 30 31.37 -13.70 9.52
CA PRO A 30 31.18 -14.50 8.31
C PRO A 30 32.35 -14.27 7.35
N ASP A 31 33.05 -15.35 7.00
CA ASP A 31 34.02 -15.37 5.91
C ASP A 31 33.27 -15.34 4.57
N LEU A 32 33.77 -14.56 3.61
CA LEU A 32 33.10 -14.39 2.32
C LEU A 32 33.11 -15.69 1.50
N GLY A 33 34.23 -16.42 1.51
CA GLY A 33 34.36 -17.69 0.81
C GLY A 33 33.39 -18.75 1.36
N GLU A 34 33.36 -18.91 2.68
CA GLU A 34 32.41 -19.81 3.35
C GLU A 34 30.95 -19.40 3.05
N THR A 35 30.65 -18.11 3.04
CA THR A 35 29.30 -17.61 2.75
C THR A 35 28.89 -17.90 1.30
N MET A 36 29.82 -17.78 0.34
CA MET A 36 29.57 -18.13 -1.06
C MET A 36 29.29 -19.62 -1.24
N GLU A 37 30.09 -20.50 -0.62
CA GLU A 37 29.84 -21.94 -0.66
C GLU A 37 28.51 -22.29 0.01
N SER A 38 28.20 -21.65 1.14
CA SER A 38 26.90 -21.80 1.80
C SER A 38 25.74 -21.37 0.89
N ALA A 39 25.86 -20.23 0.18
CA ALA A 39 24.86 -19.75 -0.76
C ALA A 39 24.62 -20.74 -1.92
N ARG A 40 25.70 -21.30 -2.48
CA ARG A 40 25.60 -22.33 -3.53
C ARG A 40 24.97 -23.61 -3.01
N GLY A 41 25.40 -24.09 -1.85
CA GLY A 41 24.83 -25.28 -1.20
C GLY A 41 23.35 -25.13 -0.86
N ALA A 42 22.91 -23.89 -0.59
CA ALA A 42 21.52 -23.51 -0.38
C ALA A 42 20.69 -23.37 -1.67
N GLY A 43 21.30 -23.54 -2.84
CA GLY A 43 20.62 -23.46 -4.13
C GLY A 43 20.39 -22.03 -4.66
N VAL A 44 21.09 -21.03 -4.12
CA VAL A 44 21.01 -19.65 -4.66
C VAL A 44 21.60 -19.65 -6.08
N PRO A 45 20.89 -19.10 -7.09
CA PRO A 45 21.41 -19.05 -8.45
C PRO A 45 22.74 -18.28 -8.51
N ARG A 46 23.70 -18.82 -9.26
CA ARG A 46 25.02 -18.19 -9.44
C ARG A 46 24.93 -16.72 -9.91
N PRO A 47 24.04 -16.34 -10.86
CA PRO A 47 23.89 -14.94 -11.26
C PRO A 47 23.54 -14.01 -10.10
N ASP A 48 22.76 -14.46 -9.12
CA ASP A 48 22.37 -13.66 -7.96
C ASP A 48 23.53 -13.51 -6.97
N ILE A 49 24.30 -14.58 -6.75
CA ILE A 49 25.54 -14.53 -5.95
C ILE A 49 26.51 -13.52 -6.58
N ASP A 50 26.78 -13.68 -7.88
CA ASP A 50 27.70 -12.82 -8.62
C ASP A 50 27.23 -11.36 -8.62
N ARG A 51 25.91 -11.12 -8.68
CA ARG A 51 25.33 -9.76 -8.57
C ARG A 51 25.57 -9.14 -7.20
N VAL A 52 25.38 -9.86 -6.09
CA VAL A 52 25.68 -9.34 -4.74
C VAL A 52 27.16 -9.04 -4.57
N LEU A 53 28.05 -9.89 -5.08
CA LEU A 53 29.50 -9.65 -5.07
C LEU A 53 29.88 -8.42 -5.89
N ALA A 54 29.30 -8.26 -7.08
CA ALA A 54 29.51 -7.10 -7.93
C ALA A 54 29.02 -5.80 -7.25
N LEU A 55 27.92 -5.84 -6.51
CA LEU A 55 27.45 -4.72 -5.68
C LEU A 55 28.45 -4.39 -4.57
N GLY A 56 29.00 -5.40 -3.88
CA GLY A 56 30.04 -5.21 -2.86
C GLY A 56 31.25 -4.45 -3.41
N LEU A 57 31.77 -4.87 -4.57
CA LEU A 57 32.87 -4.19 -5.25
C LEU A 57 32.49 -2.78 -5.71
N ARG A 58 31.34 -2.64 -6.39
CA ARG A 58 30.86 -1.36 -6.96
C ARG A 58 30.71 -0.26 -5.91
N TYR A 59 30.24 -0.62 -4.71
CA TYR A 59 30.01 0.32 -3.61
C TYR A 59 31.15 0.35 -2.59
N GLY A 60 32.27 -0.34 -2.85
CA GLY A 60 33.46 -0.32 -1.98
C GLY A 60 33.22 -0.93 -0.59
N LEU A 61 32.38 -1.95 -0.50
CA LEU A 61 32.11 -2.65 0.75
C LEU A 61 33.28 -3.52 1.19
N SER A 62 33.42 -3.73 2.49
CA SER A 62 34.34 -4.73 3.02
C SER A 62 33.90 -6.15 2.63
N GLU A 63 34.83 -7.10 2.67
CA GLU A 63 34.49 -8.53 2.49
C GLU A 63 33.45 -8.98 3.52
N ARG A 64 33.58 -8.53 4.76
CA ARG A 64 32.64 -8.80 5.86
C ARG A 64 31.23 -8.30 5.55
N ASP A 65 31.10 -7.07 5.07
CA ASP A 65 29.81 -6.48 4.73
C ASP A 65 29.17 -7.17 3.53
N THR A 66 29.99 -7.50 2.53
CA THR A 66 29.57 -8.27 1.35
C THR A 66 29.06 -9.66 1.74
N ALA A 67 29.80 -10.36 2.62
CA ALA A 67 29.40 -11.65 3.18
C ALA A 67 28.09 -11.52 3.97
N THR A 68 27.95 -10.45 4.75
CA THR A 68 26.75 -10.18 5.54
C THR A 68 25.51 -10.00 4.67
N LEU A 69 25.63 -9.24 3.57
CA LEU A 69 24.54 -9.07 2.58
C LEU A 69 24.24 -10.38 1.85
N LEU A 70 25.27 -11.11 1.40
CA LEU A 70 25.09 -12.40 0.72
C LEU A 70 24.38 -13.40 1.64
N ALA A 71 24.78 -13.49 2.90
CA ALA A 71 24.13 -14.36 3.87
C ALA A 71 22.65 -14.01 4.07
N ALA A 72 22.29 -12.72 4.09
CA ALA A 72 20.90 -12.28 4.17
C ALA A 72 20.09 -12.67 2.92
N THR A 73 20.67 -12.50 1.73
CA THR A 73 20.07 -12.94 0.46
C THR A 73 19.88 -14.45 0.42
N THR A 74 20.88 -15.23 0.86
CA THR A 74 20.79 -16.70 0.96
C THR A 74 19.65 -17.13 1.88
N ARG A 75 19.53 -16.54 3.07
CA ARG A 75 18.41 -16.84 3.99
C ARG A 75 17.05 -16.55 3.35
N ALA A 76 16.95 -15.46 2.60
CA ALA A 76 15.73 -15.10 1.89
C ALA A 76 15.40 -16.09 0.75
N SER A 77 16.40 -16.54 0.00
CA SER A 77 16.26 -17.56 -1.05
C SER A 77 15.76 -18.90 -0.50
N VAL A 78 16.39 -19.40 0.57
CA VAL A 78 16.01 -20.68 1.21
C VAL A 78 14.58 -20.66 1.74
N SER A 79 14.06 -19.47 2.04
CA SER A 79 12.68 -19.26 2.49
C SER A 79 11.63 -19.38 1.37
N GLY A 80 12.02 -19.85 0.17
CA GLY A 80 11.10 -20.03 -0.97
C GLY A 80 10.65 -18.73 -1.62
N ARG A 81 11.44 -17.66 -1.46
CA ARG A 81 11.20 -16.37 -2.09
C ARG A 81 11.99 -16.26 -3.39
N ALA A 82 11.44 -15.54 -4.37
CA ALA A 82 12.24 -15.03 -5.48
C ALA A 82 13.42 -14.20 -4.95
N VAL A 83 14.63 -14.54 -5.39
CA VAL A 83 15.89 -13.92 -4.97
C VAL A 83 16.04 -12.51 -5.52
N GLU A 84 15.56 -12.29 -6.75
CA GLU A 84 15.67 -11.01 -7.45
C GLU A 84 15.09 -9.82 -6.65
N PRO A 85 13.85 -9.85 -6.11
CA PRO A 85 13.31 -8.77 -5.26
C PRO A 85 14.12 -8.48 -3.99
N VAL A 86 14.93 -9.43 -3.52
CA VAL A 86 15.82 -9.26 -2.36
C VAL A 86 17.10 -8.57 -2.80
N VAL A 87 17.71 -9.04 -3.89
CA VAL A 87 18.92 -8.44 -4.46
C VAL A 87 18.65 -7.00 -4.90
N ASP A 88 17.50 -6.73 -5.53
CA ASP A 88 17.08 -5.37 -5.88
C ASP A 88 16.97 -4.48 -4.65
N LYS A 89 16.52 -5.03 -3.51
CA LYS A 89 16.43 -4.27 -2.26
C LYS A 89 17.80 -3.96 -1.66
N VAL A 90 18.75 -4.89 -1.79
CA VAL A 90 20.15 -4.67 -1.43
C VAL A 90 20.74 -3.56 -2.30
N GLU A 91 20.56 -3.64 -3.62
CA GLU A 91 21.03 -2.63 -4.57
C GLU A 91 20.43 -1.24 -4.28
N GLU A 92 19.11 -1.17 -4.07
CA GLU A 92 18.41 0.08 -3.72
C GLU A 92 18.97 0.71 -2.44
N GLY A 93 19.22 -0.11 -1.41
CA GLY A 93 19.79 0.33 -0.14
C GLY A 93 21.21 0.89 -0.31
N LEU A 94 22.06 0.18 -1.04
CA LEU A 94 23.43 0.62 -1.32
C LEU A 94 23.46 1.89 -2.17
N ALA A 95 22.61 2.00 -3.19
CA ALA A 95 22.47 3.20 -4.01
C ALA A 95 22.07 4.43 -3.17
N LYS A 96 21.22 4.23 -2.16
CA LYS A 96 20.80 5.25 -1.19
C LYS A 96 21.80 5.45 -0.04
N LYS A 97 22.96 4.80 -0.07
CA LYS A 97 24.01 4.84 0.97
C LYS A 97 23.48 4.47 2.36
N VAL A 98 22.53 3.54 2.41
CA VAL A 98 22.00 3.01 3.66
C VAL A 98 23.04 2.09 4.31
N ALA A 99 23.16 2.14 5.64
CA ALA A 99 24.05 1.24 6.37
C ALA A 99 23.70 -0.23 6.12
N VAL A 100 24.70 -1.08 5.92
CA VAL A 100 24.55 -2.52 5.63
C VAL A 100 23.64 -3.21 6.64
N ALA A 101 23.79 -2.92 7.93
CA ALA A 101 22.93 -3.46 8.98
C ALA A 101 21.44 -3.15 8.75
N SER A 102 21.11 -1.92 8.35
CA SER A 102 19.73 -1.52 8.04
C SER A 102 19.20 -2.17 6.77
N ILE A 103 20.05 -2.38 5.76
CA ILE A 103 19.69 -3.15 4.56
C ILE A 103 19.33 -4.59 4.94
N VAL A 104 20.16 -5.24 5.76
CA VAL A 104 19.90 -6.60 6.26
C VAL A 104 18.58 -6.66 7.03
N THR A 105 18.35 -5.74 7.98
CA THR A 105 17.08 -5.67 8.72
C THR A 105 15.89 -5.51 7.77
N ALA A 106 16.01 -4.68 6.73
CA ALA A 106 14.94 -4.50 5.75
C ALA A 106 14.69 -5.77 4.91
N VAL A 107 15.75 -6.48 4.49
CA VAL A 107 15.65 -7.76 3.77
C VAL A 107 15.00 -8.83 4.66
N GLU A 108 15.46 -8.97 5.89
CA GLU A 108 14.94 -9.96 6.85
C GLU A 108 13.47 -9.71 7.18
N LYS A 109 13.09 -8.44 7.42
CA LYS A 109 11.69 -8.06 7.58
C LYS A 109 10.86 -8.44 6.36
N ARG A 110 11.35 -8.13 5.15
CA ARG A 110 10.64 -8.46 3.90
C ARG A 110 10.44 -9.97 3.77
N THR A 111 11.45 -10.77 4.11
CA THR A 111 11.39 -12.24 4.12
C THR A 111 10.40 -12.76 5.14
N ALA A 112 10.41 -12.22 6.36
CA ALA A 112 9.46 -12.59 7.41
C ALA A 112 8.01 -12.29 7.01
N ASP A 113 7.75 -11.11 6.42
CA ASP A 113 6.43 -10.73 5.95
C ASP A 113 5.95 -11.66 4.80
N TYR A 114 6.84 -12.02 3.87
CA TYR A 114 6.52 -13.00 2.81
C TYR A 114 6.19 -14.38 3.38
N LEU A 115 7.00 -14.92 4.29
CA LEU A 115 6.75 -16.22 4.93
C LEU A 115 5.47 -16.23 5.77
N PHE A 116 5.15 -15.11 6.41
CA PHE A 116 3.88 -14.94 7.10
C PHE A 116 2.71 -15.05 6.11
N VAL A 117 2.73 -14.28 5.01
CA VAL A 117 1.66 -14.29 4.00
C VAL A 117 1.57 -15.65 3.30
N GLN A 118 2.68 -16.28 2.96
CA GLN A 118 2.70 -17.60 2.34
C GLN A 118 1.99 -18.63 3.23
N ARG A 119 2.30 -18.66 4.53
CA ARG A 119 1.64 -19.54 5.48
C ARG A 119 0.16 -19.21 5.66
N LEU A 120 -0.18 -17.92 5.68
CA LEU A 120 -1.56 -17.47 5.82
C LEU A 120 -2.41 -17.90 4.62
N LEU A 121 -1.88 -17.67 3.40
CA LEU A 121 -2.59 -17.98 2.16
C LEU A 121 -2.53 -19.45 1.76
N ALA A 122 -1.66 -20.26 2.38
CA ALA A 122 -1.64 -21.71 2.17
C ALA A 122 -2.97 -22.42 2.54
N ALA A 123 -3.83 -21.75 3.32
CA ALA A 123 -5.18 -22.23 3.63
C ALA A 123 -6.19 -22.04 2.47
N PHE A 124 -5.80 -21.32 1.40
CA PHE A 124 -6.68 -20.97 0.28
C PHE A 124 -6.23 -21.69 -0.99
N PRO A 125 -7.10 -22.48 -1.64
CA PRO A 125 -6.71 -23.31 -2.79
C PRO A 125 -6.38 -22.49 -4.04
N ASP A 126 -6.89 -21.26 -4.14
CA ASP A 126 -6.66 -20.33 -5.24
C ASP A 126 -5.44 -19.41 -5.01
N ALA A 127 -4.71 -19.60 -3.90
CA ALA A 127 -3.54 -18.79 -3.59
C ALA A 127 -2.33 -19.15 -4.50
N GLY A 128 -2.06 -18.26 -5.47
CA GLY A 128 -0.84 -18.30 -6.27
C GLY A 128 0.30 -17.45 -5.68
N PRO A 129 1.54 -17.62 -6.18
CA PRO A 129 2.70 -16.83 -5.75
C PRO A 129 2.52 -15.31 -5.97
N GLU A 130 1.79 -14.92 -7.02
CA GLU A 130 1.45 -13.53 -7.30
C GLU A 130 0.63 -12.88 -6.17
N LEU A 131 -0.35 -13.59 -5.62
CA LEU A 131 -1.17 -13.11 -4.51
C LEU A 131 -0.36 -13.03 -3.21
N VAL A 132 0.53 -13.98 -2.98
CA VAL A 132 1.46 -13.95 -1.84
C VAL A 132 2.36 -12.72 -1.91
N GLU A 133 2.96 -12.46 -3.07
CA GLU A 133 3.81 -11.28 -3.24
C GLU A 133 3.02 -9.97 -3.10
N ARG A 134 1.85 -9.90 -3.73
CA ARG A 134 0.96 -8.74 -3.66
C ARG A 134 0.59 -8.41 -2.21
N LEU A 135 0.10 -9.39 -1.44
CA LEU A 135 -0.26 -9.18 -0.04
C LEU A 135 0.95 -8.90 0.88
N ALA A 136 2.11 -9.52 0.60
CA ALA A 136 3.35 -9.20 1.32
C ALA A 136 3.82 -7.76 1.06
N ASN A 137 3.59 -7.22 -0.14
CA ASN A 137 3.84 -5.81 -0.44
C ASN A 137 2.80 -4.91 0.26
N THR A 138 1.54 -5.33 0.36
CA THR A 138 0.49 -4.60 1.09
C THR A 138 0.79 -4.47 2.58
N LEU A 139 1.39 -5.47 3.24
CA LEU A 139 1.87 -5.31 4.63
C LEU A 139 2.80 -4.11 4.80
N ARG A 140 3.64 -3.85 3.79
CA ARG A 140 4.61 -2.74 3.80
C ARG A 140 3.96 -1.39 3.58
N MET A 141 2.68 -1.36 3.21
CA MET A 141 1.87 -0.14 3.06
C MET A 141 1.30 0.37 4.40
N GLY A 142 1.72 -0.23 5.52
CA GLY A 142 1.38 0.25 6.88
C GLY A 142 0.44 -0.68 7.65
N LEU A 143 0.13 -1.86 7.10
CA LEU A 143 -0.66 -2.87 7.80
C LEU A 143 0.21 -3.72 8.72
N SER A 144 -0.37 -4.12 9.84
CA SER A 144 0.22 -5.14 10.71
C SER A 144 -0.10 -6.54 10.20
N GLN A 145 0.66 -7.54 10.66
CA GLN A 145 0.33 -8.94 10.40
C GLN A 145 -1.04 -9.33 11.00
N GLN A 146 -1.44 -8.69 12.11
CA GLN A 146 -2.75 -8.89 12.72
C GLN A 146 -3.88 -8.35 11.83
N ASP A 147 -3.69 -7.20 11.19
CA ASP A 147 -4.68 -6.61 10.26
C ASP A 147 -4.96 -7.57 9.09
N VAL A 148 -3.90 -8.12 8.52
CA VAL A 148 -3.98 -9.07 7.39
C VAL A 148 -4.55 -10.41 7.84
N ALA A 149 -4.16 -10.93 9.00
CA ALA A 149 -4.76 -12.12 9.58
C ALA A 149 -6.26 -11.93 9.86
N GLY A 150 -6.68 -10.74 10.31
CA GLY A 150 -8.08 -10.39 10.52
C GLY A 150 -8.90 -10.42 9.23
N CYS A 151 -8.31 -10.01 8.10
CA CYS A 151 -8.94 -10.16 6.79
C CYS A 151 -9.11 -11.64 6.43
N ALA A 152 -8.03 -12.42 6.53
CA ALA A 152 -8.01 -13.84 6.18
C ALA A 152 -8.85 -14.75 7.11
N ALA A 153 -9.21 -14.28 8.30
CA ALA A 153 -10.10 -15.01 9.21
C ALA A 153 -11.55 -15.12 8.72
N GLN A 154 -11.93 -14.37 7.67
CA GLN A 154 -13.26 -14.41 7.09
C GLN A 154 -13.44 -15.65 6.22
N THR A 155 -14.36 -16.52 6.61
CA THR A 155 -14.63 -17.77 5.91
C THR A 155 -15.42 -17.54 4.62
N GLY A 156 -15.27 -18.44 3.64
CA GLY A 156 -15.99 -18.37 2.37
C GLY A 156 -15.44 -17.34 1.37
N ARG A 157 -14.28 -16.74 1.65
CA ARG A 157 -13.58 -15.84 0.73
C ARG A 157 -12.45 -16.55 -0.01
N SER A 158 -12.25 -16.14 -1.25
CA SER A 158 -11.10 -16.49 -2.07
C SER A 158 -9.84 -15.73 -1.63
N ALA A 159 -8.66 -16.25 -1.93
CA ALA A 159 -7.41 -15.55 -1.65
C ALA A 159 -7.40 -14.16 -2.31
N ALA A 160 -7.91 -14.05 -3.54
CA ALA A 160 -7.96 -12.78 -4.27
C ALA A 160 -8.82 -11.71 -3.56
N GLU A 161 -9.98 -12.09 -3.01
CA GLU A 161 -10.82 -11.20 -2.21
C GLU A 161 -10.13 -10.77 -0.92
N ILE A 162 -9.44 -11.68 -0.22
CA ILE A 162 -8.67 -11.34 0.98
C ILE A 162 -7.57 -10.32 0.66
N VAL A 163 -6.80 -10.54 -0.42
CA VAL A 163 -5.77 -9.59 -0.86
C VAL A 163 -6.38 -8.24 -1.22
N GLY A 164 -7.48 -8.22 -1.98
CA GLY A 164 -8.17 -6.98 -2.36
C GLY A 164 -8.72 -6.20 -1.16
N ALA A 165 -9.24 -6.90 -0.15
CA ALA A 165 -9.71 -6.28 1.09
C ALA A 165 -8.55 -5.70 1.92
N ALA A 166 -7.43 -6.41 2.01
CA ALA A 166 -6.23 -5.90 2.68
C ALA A 166 -5.66 -4.66 1.96
N GLU A 167 -5.63 -4.65 0.63
CA GLU A 167 -5.20 -3.48 -0.14
C GLU A 167 -6.12 -2.29 0.05
N PHE A 168 -7.43 -2.53 0.05
CA PHE A 168 -8.41 -1.52 0.38
C PHE A 168 -8.16 -0.95 1.79
N PHE A 169 -7.95 -1.81 2.78
CA PHE A 169 -7.65 -1.40 4.15
C PHE A 169 -6.39 -0.51 4.20
N ALA A 170 -5.31 -0.95 3.56
CA ALA A 170 -4.08 -0.18 3.48
C ALA A 170 -4.32 1.20 2.82
N ALA A 171 -5.02 1.24 1.69
CA ALA A 171 -5.30 2.48 0.96
C ALA A 171 -6.17 3.46 1.77
N VAL A 172 -7.19 2.97 2.47
CA VAL A 172 -8.05 3.80 3.34
C VAL A 172 -7.26 4.37 4.52
N ARG A 173 -6.36 3.58 5.13
CA ARG A 173 -5.47 4.09 6.19
C ARG A 173 -4.49 5.13 5.66
N GLN A 174 -3.94 4.92 4.47
CA GLN A 174 -3.05 5.89 3.83
C GLN A 174 -3.76 7.19 3.45
N ALA A 175 -5.08 7.17 3.23
CA ALA A 175 -5.92 8.35 3.09
C ALA A 175 -6.11 9.13 4.41
N GLY A 176 -5.55 8.65 5.53
CA GLY A 176 -5.63 9.32 6.83
C GLY A 176 -6.92 9.07 7.59
N VAL A 177 -7.66 8.00 7.24
CA VAL A 177 -8.78 7.51 8.04
C VAL A 177 -8.24 6.72 9.23
N ASP A 178 -8.88 6.85 10.39
CA ASP A 178 -8.56 6.07 11.58
C ASP A 178 -8.54 4.55 11.31
N ALA A 179 -7.61 3.83 11.96
CA ALA A 179 -7.38 2.42 11.72
C ALA A 179 -8.57 1.53 12.12
N GLU A 180 -9.26 1.84 13.22
CA GLU A 180 -10.43 1.09 13.67
C GLU A 180 -11.59 1.27 12.69
N LEU A 181 -11.81 2.51 12.25
CA LEU A 181 -12.84 2.82 11.26
C LEU A 181 -12.58 2.17 9.90
N ALA A 182 -11.34 2.19 9.43
CA ALA A 182 -10.93 1.51 8.20
C ALA A 182 -11.10 -0.02 8.31
N ALA A 183 -10.83 -0.60 9.49
CA ALA A 183 -11.08 -2.02 9.76
C ALA A 183 -12.58 -2.36 9.73
N VAL A 184 -13.44 -1.52 10.31
CA VAL A 184 -14.91 -1.71 10.25
C VAL A 184 -15.41 -1.71 8.80
N LEU A 185 -14.96 -0.76 7.98
CA LEU A 185 -15.37 -0.70 6.57
C LEU A 185 -14.87 -1.93 5.78
N THR A 186 -13.63 -2.36 6.02
CA THR A 186 -13.04 -3.56 5.41
C THR A 186 -13.79 -4.83 5.82
N SER A 187 -14.17 -4.94 7.10
CA SER A 187 -14.97 -6.06 7.59
C SER A 187 -16.35 -6.10 6.92
N ARG A 188 -17.02 -4.96 6.71
CA ARG A 188 -18.28 -4.91 5.96
C ARG A 188 -18.13 -5.42 4.53
N ILE A 189 -17.04 -5.06 3.84
CA ILE A 189 -16.73 -5.56 2.49
C ILE A 189 -16.62 -7.08 2.51
N LEU A 190 -15.87 -7.65 3.47
CA LEU A 190 -15.68 -9.08 3.60
C LEU A 190 -16.94 -9.85 4.05
N GLN A 191 -17.97 -9.17 4.57
CA GLN A 191 -19.26 -9.77 4.94
C GLN A 191 -20.27 -9.77 3.79
N ARG A 192 -19.99 -9.09 2.66
CA ARG A 192 -20.92 -8.99 1.53
C ARG A 192 -20.90 -10.22 0.64
N GLU A 193 -22.06 -10.82 0.37
CA GLU A 193 -22.14 -11.96 -0.56
C GLU A 193 -21.45 -11.66 -1.91
N ASN A 194 -21.71 -10.48 -2.48
CA ASN A 194 -21.04 -10.00 -3.69
C ASN A 194 -19.89 -9.06 -3.34
N PHE A 195 -18.66 -9.53 -3.56
CA PHE A 195 -17.47 -8.72 -3.33
C PHE A 195 -17.36 -7.58 -4.34
N PRO A 196 -17.21 -6.32 -3.92
CA PRO A 196 -17.13 -5.19 -4.83
C PRO A 196 -15.87 -5.27 -5.71
N GLY A 197 -16.01 -5.17 -7.03
CA GLY A 197 -14.87 -5.18 -7.95
C GLY A 197 -14.05 -3.88 -8.00
N SER A 198 -14.61 -2.76 -7.50
CA SER A 198 -14.06 -1.40 -7.64
C SER A 198 -13.57 -0.80 -6.31
N LEU A 199 -13.00 -1.64 -5.43
CA LEU A 199 -12.51 -1.19 -4.12
C LEU A 199 -11.45 -0.09 -4.20
N LEU A 200 -10.54 -0.16 -5.17
CA LEU A 200 -9.50 0.87 -5.32
C LEU A 200 -10.08 2.22 -5.74
N ASP A 201 -11.10 2.25 -6.61
CA ASP A 201 -11.79 3.49 -6.99
C ASP A 201 -12.54 4.12 -5.80
N LEU A 202 -13.10 3.26 -4.94
CA LEU A 202 -13.70 3.70 -3.68
C LEU A 202 -12.65 4.27 -2.73
N ALA A 203 -11.50 3.59 -2.55
CA ALA A 203 -10.41 4.08 -1.72
C ALA A 203 -9.82 5.40 -2.23
N GLN A 204 -9.71 5.57 -3.55
CA GLN A 204 -9.34 6.84 -4.18
C GLN A 204 -10.36 7.94 -3.87
N SER A 205 -11.66 7.64 -3.97
CA SER A 205 -12.71 8.62 -3.63
C SER A 205 -12.70 9.01 -2.15
N ILE A 206 -12.39 8.07 -1.25
CA ILE A 206 -12.15 8.34 0.18
C ILE A 206 -10.97 9.29 0.35
N ARG A 207 -9.85 9.02 -0.32
CA ARG A 207 -8.66 9.87 -0.29
C ARG A 207 -8.95 11.29 -0.79
N ASP A 208 -9.58 11.44 -1.94
CA ASP A 208 -9.94 12.74 -2.52
C ASP A 208 -10.80 13.55 -1.53
N ALA A 209 -11.78 12.91 -0.88
CA ALA A 209 -12.62 13.57 0.12
C ALA A 209 -11.83 13.96 1.38
N LYS A 210 -10.91 13.11 1.84
CA LYS A 210 -10.02 13.42 2.97
C LYS A 210 -9.10 14.59 2.66
N GLU A 211 -8.56 14.67 1.46
CA GLU A 211 -7.73 15.80 0.99
C GLU A 211 -8.53 17.12 0.90
N LYS A 212 -9.84 17.07 0.62
CA LYS A 212 -10.76 18.23 0.71
C LYS A 212 -11.22 18.57 2.12
N GLY A 213 -10.75 17.85 3.15
CA GLY A 213 -11.06 18.14 4.56
C GLY A 213 -12.39 17.58 5.07
N TYR A 214 -13.01 16.63 4.36
CA TYR A 214 -14.18 15.92 4.89
C TYR A 214 -13.81 15.09 6.13
N SER A 215 -14.74 15.03 7.09
CA SER A 215 -14.57 14.23 8.31
C SER A 215 -14.67 12.72 8.01
N ASP A 216 -14.02 11.91 8.84
CA ASP A 216 -14.07 10.44 8.72
C ASP A 216 -15.52 9.93 8.71
N ALA A 217 -16.38 10.48 9.57
CA ALA A 217 -17.79 10.11 9.63
C ALA A 217 -18.54 10.35 8.31
N ALA A 218 -18.30 11.49 7.64
CA ALA A 218 -18.94 11.81 6.37
C ALA A 218 -18.44 10.91 5.23
N VAL A 219 -17.13 10.69 5.17
CA VAL A 219 -16.48 9.86 4.15
C VAL A 219 -16.88 8.39 4.31
N LEU A 220 -16.85 7.86 5.53
CA LEU A 220 -17.19 6.47 5.83
C LEU A 220 -18.68 6.20 5.72
N GLY A 221 -19.54 7.15 6.09
CA GLY A 221 -20.98 7.01 5.89
C GLY A 221 -21.32 6.84 4.40
N THR A 222 -20.68 7.64 3.55
CA THR A 222 -20.84 7.51 2.09
C THR A 222 -20.22 6.22 1.56
N ALA A 223 -18.99 5.88 1.98
CA ALA A 223 -18.32 4.67 1.54
C ALA A 223 -19.05 3.39 1.96
N ALA A 224 -19.60 3.35 3.18
CA ALA A 224 -20.43 2.26 3.65
C ALA A 224 -21.65 2.05 2.74
N ARG A 225 -22.32 3.13 2.32
CA ARG A 225 -23.46 3.04 1.39
C ARG A 225 -23.06 2.46 0.02
N VAL A 226 -21.85 2.76 -0.46
CA VAL A 226 -21.30 2.15 -1.68
C VAL A 226 -21.02 0.67 -1.47
N VAL A 227 -20.37 0.30 -0.36
CA VAL A 227 -20.14 -1.11 0.00
C VAL A 227 -21.46 -1.86 0.07
N ASP A 228 -22.48 -1.29 0.72
CA ASP A 228 -23.82 -1.86 0.86
C ASP A 228 -24.59 -1.90 -0.49
N GLY A 229 -24.06 -1.31 -1.55
CA GLY A 229 -24.66 -1.29 -2.89
C GLY A 229 -25.85 -0.35 -3.00
N SER A 230 -26.09 0.49 -1.99
CA SER A 230 -27.15 1.49 -1.96
C SER A 230 -26.79 2.81 -2.66
N LEU A 231 -25.53 2.95 -3.08
CA LEU A 231 -24.99 4.12 -3.75
C LEU A 231 -23.91 3.68 -4.75
N SER A 232 -23.88 4.26 -5.96
CA SER A 232 -22.77 4.03 -6.87
C SER A 232 -21.55 4.86 -6.47
N ILE A 233 -20.34 4.50 -6.95
CA ILE A 233 -19.14 5.31 -6.72
C ILE A 233 -19.30 6.71 -7.33
N ALA A 234 -19.93 6.84 -8.50
CA ALA A 234 -20.17 8.14 -9.13
C ALA A 234 -21.10 9.03 -8.30
N ASP A 235 -22.16 8.46 -7.74
CA ASP A 235 -23.08 9.19 -6.86
C ASP A 235 -22.42 9.55 -5.53
N ALA A 236 -21.57 8.66 -5.00
CA ALA A 236 -20.77 8.93 -3.81
C ALA A 236 -19.79 10.10 -4.03
N ARG A 237 -19.10 10.12 -5.18
CA ARG A 237 -18.24 11.25 -5.56
C ARG A 237 -19.03 12.55 -5.66
N THR A 238 -20.21 12.52 -6.27
CA THR A 238 -21.10 13.69 -6.35
C THR A 238 -21.56 14.16 -4.97
N ALA A 239 -21.97 13.24 -4.09
CA ALA A 239 -22.39 13.54 -2.72
C ALA A 239 -21.26 14.15 -1.87
N LEU A 240 -20.01 13.78 -2.16
CA LEU A 240 -18.79 14.31 -1.53
C LEU A 240 -18.22 15.54 -2.26
N GLY A 241 -18.93 16.11 -3.25
CA GLY A 241 -18.45 17.28 -3.99
C GLY A 241 -17.14 17.03 -4.76
N LEU A 242 -16.93 15.79 -5.24
CA LEU A 242 -15.74 15.34 -5.97
C LEU A 242 -15.93 15.30 -7.49
N SER A 243 -17.12 15.62 -7.99
CA SER A 243 -17.38 15.69 -9.44
C SER A 243 -16.66 16.88 -10.07
N ALA A 244 -16.13 16.69 -11.28
CA ALA A 244 -15.14 17.55 -11.93
C ALA A 244 -15.64 18.94 -12.40
N ASP A 245 -16.76 19.43 -11.88
CA ASP A 245 -17.32 20.70 -12.32
C ASP A 245 -17.09 21.80 -11.27
N ASN A 246 -16.10 22.66 -11.59
CA ASN A 246 -15.88 24.07 -11.17
C ASN A 246 -14.56 24.45 -10.49
N ASP A 247 -13.44 23.78 -10.76
CA ASP A 247 -12.09 24.38 -10.51
C ASP A 247 -11.55 25.15 -11.74
N GLY A 248 -12.42 25.54 -12.67
CA GLY A 248 -12.07 26.14 -13.95
C GLY A 248 -12.98 27.29 -14.39
N ALA A 249 -13.42 28.16 -13.47
CA ALA A 249 -13.92 29.48 -13.83
C ALA A 249 -13.60 30.46 -12.70
N GLY A 250 -12.55 31.25 -12.90
CA GLY A 250 -12.40 32.48 -12.15
C GLY A 250 -13.65 33.35 -12.35
N SER A 251 -14.47 33.45 -11.31
CA SER A 251 -15.38 34.58 -11.14
C SER A 251 -14.95 35.30 -9.87
N ALA A 252 -13.93 36.14 -10.04
CA ALA A 252 -13.86 37.38 -9.28
C ALA A 252 -15.09 38.21 -9.67
N SER A 253 -16.09 38.25 -8.80
CA SER A 253 -17.18 39.23 -8.80
C SER A 253 -17.52 39.40 -7.33
N GLY A 254 -16.90 40.34 -6.62
CA GLY A 254 -17.21 41.75 -6.81
C GLY A 254 -18.55 42.02 -6.16
N ARG A 255 -18.52 42.44 -4.89
CA ARG A 255 -19.62 43.16 -4.24
C ARG A 255 -20.14 44.24 -5.19
N GLY A 256 -21.40 44.13 -5.60
CA GLY A 256 -22.10 45.12 -6.39
C GLY A 256 -23.56 45.15 -5.97
N ASP A 257 -23.89 46.11 -5.10
CA ASP A 257 -25.25 46.54 -4.85
C ASP A 257 -25.92 47.01 -6.15
N GLY A 258 -27.19 46.63 -6.34
CA GLY A 258 -28.14 47.37 -7.19
C GLY A 258 -28.31 46.86 -8.62
N GLY A 259 -29.53 46.41 -8.94
CA GLY A 259 -29.96 46.25 -10.34
C GLY A 259 -31.16 45.34 -10.50
N ALA A 260 -32.36 45.90 -10.37
CA ALA A 260 -33.60 45.24 -10.79
C ALA A 260 -33.57 44.98 -12.32
N GLY A 261 -33.74 43.73 -12.72
CA GLY A 261 -33.84 43.32 -14.12
C GLY A 261 -34.86 42.20 -14.27
N SER A 262 -36.08 42.56 -14.65
CA SER A 262 -37.15 41.64 -15.04
C SER A 262 -36.85 41.03 -16.41
N GLY A 263 -36.66 39.72 -16.46
CA GLY A 263 -36.53 38.95 -17.71
C GLY A 263 -37.45 37.74 -17.71
N GLN A 264 -38.66 37.91 -18.26
CA GLN A 264 -39.54 36.80 -18.63
C GLN A 264 -39.02 36.15 -19.91
N GLY A 265 -38.80 34.83 -19.87
CA GLY A 265 -38.42 34.03 -21.03
C GLY A 265 -39.00 32.63 -20.92
N ALA A 266 -40.23 32.47 -21.39
CA ALA A 266 -40.83 31.16 -21.63
C ALA A 266 -40.25 30.56 -22.91
N GLY A 267 -39.63 29.38 -22.82
CA GLY A 267 -39.13 28.62 -23.96
C GLY A 267 -39.49 27.14 -23.82
N ARG A 268 -40.62 26.74 -24.40
CA ARG A 268 -40.94 25.34 -24.68
C ARG A 268 -40.18 24.93 -25.95
N GLY A 269 -39.37 23.88 -25.87
CA GLY A 269 -38.75 23.24 -27.03
C GLY A 269 -38.86 21.73 -26.90
N ALA A 270 -39.86 21.15 -27.56
CA ALA A 270 -39.94 19.72 -27.82
C ALA A 270 -39.07 19.41 -29.05
N GLY A 271 -38.16 18.45 -28.94
CA GLY A 271 -37.33 17.96 -30.04
C GLY A 271 -37.25 16.44 -29.98
N ALA A 272 -38.16 15.78 -30.69
CA ALA A 272 -38.05 14.36 -31.02
C ALA A 272 -37.06 14.20 -32.19
N GLY A 273 -36.09 13.30 -32.04
CA GLY A 273 -35.15 12.95 -33.10
C GLY A 273 -34.76 11.48 -32.98
N ALA A 274 -35.51 10.61 -33.64
CA ALA A 274 -35.14 9.24 -33.89
C ALA A 274 -34.28 9.16 -35.17
N GLY A 275 -33.11 8.54 -35.10
CA GLY A 275 -32.28 8.22 -36.25
C GLY A 275 -31.53 6.91 -36.02
N ARG A 276 -31.94 5.86 -36.75
CA ARG A 276 -31.28 4.55 -36.86
C ARG A 276 -30.31 4.54 -38.04
N GLY A 277 -29.23 3.75 -37.93
CA GLY A 277 -28.37 3.28 -39.02
C GLY A 277 -26.91 3.24 -38.52
N GLY A 278 -26.17 2.13 -38.47
CA GLY A 278 -26.24 0.87 -39.22
C GLY A 278 -25.17 0.88 -40.32
N GLY A 279 -23.99 0.32 -40.05
CA GLY A 279 -22.94 0.11 -41.04
C GLY A 279 -21.64 -0.48 -40.47
N PRO A 280 -21.15 -1.63 -40.97
CA PRO A 280 -19.94 -2.30 -40.49
C PRO A 280 -18.70 -1.84 -41.25
N GLY A 281 -17.56 -1.79 -40.58
CA GLY A 281 -16.26 -1.50 -41.18
C GLY A 281 -15.16 -2.35 -40.55
N GLY A 282 -14.80 -3.43 -41.25
CA GLY A 282 -13.61 -4.21 -40.94
C GLY A 282 -12.35 -3.48 -41.39
N GLY A 283 -11.26 -3.71 -40.66
CA GLY A 283 -9.92 -3.25 -41.02
C GLY A 283 -8.87 -3.95 -40.17
N ALA A 284 -8.31 -5.02 -40.71
CA ALA A 284 -7.06 -5.59 -40.23
C ALA A 284 -5.90 -4.74 -40.76
N GLY A 285 -4.95 -4.38 -39.89
CA GLY A 285 -3.72 -3.68 -40.26
C GLY A 285 -2.70 -3.85 -39.15
N GLY A 286 -1.67 -4.64 -39.42
CA GLY A 286 -0.57 -4.90 -38.49
C GLY A 286 0.49 -3.80 -38.47
N GLY A 287 1.39 -3.90 -37.50
CA GLY A 287 2.64 -3.17 -37.44
C GLY A 287 3.29 -3.26 -36.05
N PRO A 288 4.51 -3.79 -35.92
CA PRO A 288 5.28 -3.68 -34.69
C PRO A 288 6.11 -2.38 -34.72
N GLY A 289 5.93 -1.53 -33.73
CA GLY A 289 6.82 -0.42 -33.39
C GLY A 289 6.80 -0.31 -31.87
N GLY A 290 7.90 -0.24 -31.15
CA GLY A 290 9.17 0.41 -31.43
C GLY A 290 9.50 1.12 -30.12
N GLY A 291 10.68 0.83 -29.56
CA GLY A 291 11.08 1.31 -28.25
C GLY A 291 11.08 2.83 -28.11
N GLY A 292 10.82 3.30 -26.89
CA GLY A 292 10.97 4.70 -26.51
C GLY A 292 11.34 4.76 -25.04
N GLY A 293 12.64 4.91 -24.76
CA GLY A 293 13.14 5.25 -23.44
C GLY A 293 12.73 6.68 -23.08
N GLY A 294 12.17 6.84 -21.88
CA GLY A 294 11.88 8.14 -21.29
C GLY A 294 13.05 8.61 -20.41
N PRO A 295 13.53 9.85 -20.55
CA PRO A 295 14.65 10.39 -19.80
C PRO A 295 14.24 10.81 -18.38
N GLY A 296 15.21 10.74 -17.46
CA GLY A 296 15.07 11.16 -16.07
C GLY A 296 14.82 12.67 -15.93
N GLY A 297 13.90 13.01 -15.04
CA GLY A 297 13.70 14.37 -14.54
C GLY A 297 14.50 14.57 -13.25
N GLY A 298 15.59 15.33 -13.35
CA GLY A 298 16.26 15.93 -12.21
C GLY A 298 15.51 17.20 -11.77
N GLY A 299 15.27 17.32 -10.47
CA GLY A 299 14.76 18.54 -9.83
C GLY A 299 15.81 19.17 -8.92
N SER A 300 16.45 20.23 -9.41
CA SER A 300 17.00 21.35 -8.64
C SER A 300 15.85 22.03 -7.88
N GLY A 301 15.97 22.58 -6.67
CA GLY A 301 17.05 23.37 -6.09
C GLY A 301 16.56 24.82 -5.93
N GLY A 302 16.56 25.34 -4.70
CA GLY A 302 16.55 26.79 -4.43
C GLY A 302 15.35 27.33 -3.63
N GLY A 303 15.65 28.04 -2.54
CA GLY A 303 14.67 28.84 -1.81
C GLY A 303 15.06 29.21 -0.38
N ALA A 304 16.24 29.81 -0.17
CA ALA A 304 16.56 30.47 1.10
C ALA A 304 15.94 31.88 1.10
N GLY A 305 14.86 32.06 1.87
CA GLY A 305 14.24 33.37 2.12
C GLY A 305 14.79 34.00 3.40
N GLY A 306 15.55 35.08 3.23
CA GLY A 306 15.97 35.96 4.32
C GLY A 306 14.95 37.06 4.61
N GLY A 307 14.87 37.45 5.88
CA GLY A 307 14.22 38.66 6.39
C GLY A 307 14.38 38.65 7.91
N GLY A 308 14.98 39.62 8.59
CA GLY A 308 15.23 41.02 8.26
C GLY A 308 14.44 41.90 9.21
N GLY A 309 15.11 42.48 10.21
CA GLY A 309 14.69 43.73 10.86
C GLY A 309 14.05 43.63 12.25
N GLY A 310 14.65 44.29 13.23
CA GLY A 310 14.05 44.49 14.55
C GLY A 310 14.98 45.17 15.57
N ARG A 311 15.49 46.37 15.24
CA ARG A 311 16.14 47.26 16.21
C ARG A 311 15.07 47.99 17.04
N GLY A 312 15.22 47.95 18.36
CA GLY A 312 14.67 48.89 19.34
C GLY A 312 15.18 48.44 20.70
N GLY A 313 16.00 49.16 21.47
CA GLY A 313 16.24 50.59 21.52
C GLY A 313 15.31 51.22 22.54
N ARG A 314 15.72 51.29 23.82
CA ARG A 314 15.83 52.53 24.61
C ARG A 314 16.13 52.28 26.10
N ASN A 315 17.07 53.11 26.55
CA ASN A 315 17.26 53.75 27.86
C ASN A 315 17.53 52.89 29.09
#